data_AF-A0A9X1V5A6-F1
#
_entry.id   AF-A0A9X1V5A6-F1
#
_cell.length_a   1.000
_cell.length_b   1.000
_cell.length_c   1.000
_cell.angle_alpha   90.00
_cell.angle_beta   90.00
_cell.angle_gamma   90.00
#
_symmetry.space_group_name_H-M   'P 1'
#
loop_
_entity.id
_entity.type
_entity.pdbx_description
1 polymer ?
#
loop_
_entity_poly.entity_id
_entity_poly.type
_entity_poly.pdbx_seq_one_letter_code
_entity_poly.pdbx_strand_id
1 'polypeptide(L)'
;MNLVVGGAADLYYYFDKSNTMKYVAYTPEFGYRELAKWKSSIKKEGKEFNKETKEFLGVLSLIFSDCGQDISLENIKLSLKSLSNSFISYNECKDQLDFKSSEINKKSKIRVGLLGGIDYNSLKTNTPVASNGKGETNFTIGTEIILIPSFLNSKLTPLLSLNYTKTGGEANYLSTPEFDKLELDFQLVELYAGLRYNLLPYSSKVNPFIGISMGKSFILNHENSILKTSSDGSSTPEPLYYGNPYKNLSNDMRLGFHYQAGINYQLTKNQGLILKLDYSSMYESLEEFQFNRFTCEAGYYFNL
;
A
#
# COMPACT_ATOMS: atom_id res chain seq x y z
N MET A 1 20.69 10.61 17.81
CA MET A 1 19.62 10.44 18.82
C MET A 1 18.63 11.57 18.62
N ASN A 2 17.34 11.29 18.70
CA ASN A 2 16.27 12.28 18.53
C ASN A 2 15.57 12.48 19.88
N LEU A 3 15.41 13.73 20.32
CA LEU A 3 14.66 14.09 21.51
C LEU A 3 13.16 13.88 21.27
N VAL A 4 12.49 13.24 22.23
CA VAL A 4 11.07 12.91 22.17
C VAL A 4 10.28 13.72 23.18
N VAL A 5 10.72 13.72 24.42
CA VAL A 5 10.15 14.50 25.53
C VAL A 5 11.32 15.15 26.23
N GLY A 6 11.22 16.44 26.52
CA GLY A 6 12.26 17.18 27.24
C GLY A 6 11.70 17.90 28.46
N GLY A 7 12.52 18.04 29.50
CA GLY A 7 12.11 18.62 30.78
C GLY A 7 13.01 18.22 31.95
N ALA A 8 12.42 17.97 33.13
CA ALA A 8 13.13 17.42 34.29
C ALA A 8 13.87 16.10 33.97
N ALA A 9 13.24 15.26 33.14
CA ALA A 9 13.86 14.12 32.51
C ALA A 9 13.61 14.14 31.00
N ASP A 10 14.64 13.77 30.24
CA ASP A 10 14.57 13.70 28.78
C ASP A 10 14.45 12.25 28.31
N LEU A 11 13.60 12.05 27.30
CA LEU A 11 13.51 10.80 26.55
C LEU A 11 14.04 11.00 25.14
N TYR A 12 15.00 10.17 24.75
CA TYR A 12 15.55 10.10 23.41
C TYR A 12 15.28 8.73 22.77
N TYR A 13 15.32 8.67 21.44
CA TYR A 13 15.47 7.40 20.71
C TYR A 13 16.55 7.46 19.63
N TYR A 14 17.05 6.31 19.22
CA TYR A 14 17.92 6.14 18.06
C TYR A 14 17.76 4.74 17.47
N PHE A 15 18.27 4.51 16.26
CA PHE A 15 18.37 3.19 15.67
C PHE A 15 19.81 2.69 15.79
N ASP A 16 20.00 1.48 16.29
CA ASP A 16 21.32 0.86 16.36
C ASP A 16 21.80 0.35 14.98
N LYS A 17 22.99 -0.27 14.94
CA LYS A 17 23.57 -0.84 13.71
C LYS A 17 22.68 -1.90 13.05
N SER A 18 21.81 -2.55 13.84
CA SER A 18 20.87 -3.57 13.39
C SER A 18 19.49 -2.97 13.04
N ASN A 19 19.41 -1.63 12.90
CA ASN A 19 18.18 -0.89 12.65
C ASN A 19 17.08 -1.15 13.70
N THR A 20 17.48 -1.48 14.93
CA THR A 20 16.56 -1.68 16.05
C THR A 20 16.44 -0.38 16.83
N MET A 21 15.20 0.05 17.10
CA MET A 21 14.94 1.25 17.87
C MET A 21 15.33 1.04 19.34
N LYS A 22 16.17 1.93 19.85
CA LYS A 22 16.65 2.01 21.23
C LYS A 22 16.15 3.29 21.88
N TYR A 23 15.91 3.25 23.18
CA TYR A 23 15.43 4.38 23.97
C TYR A 23 16.46 4.73 25.03
N VAL A 24 16.66 6.03 25.26
CA VAL A 24 17.61 6.52 26.26
C VAL A 24 16.92 7.56 27.11
N ALA A 25 17.02 7.40 28.42
CA ALA A 25 16.64 8.40 29.39
C ALA A 25 17.85 9.26 29.75
N TYR A 26 17.63 10.55 29.98
CA TYR A 26 18.64 11.43 30.55
C TYR A 26 18.04 12.27 31.69
N THR A 27 18.81 12.40 32.75
CA THR A 27 18.57 13.36 33.85
C THR A 27 19.91 13.98 34.24
N PRO A 28 19.90 15.17 34.86
CA PRO A 28 21.13 15.76 35.40
C PRO A 28 21.82 14.88 36.45
N GLU A 29 21.04 14.15 37.27
CA GLU A 29 21.57 13.31 38.36
C GLU A 29 22.16 11.98 37.86
N PHE A 30 21.45 11.26 36.99
CA PHE A 30 21.84 9.90 36.59
C PHE A 30 22.56 9.84 35.24
N GLY A 31 22.61 10.96 34.50
CA GLY A 31 23.15 11.02 33.14
C GLY A 31 22.35 10.18 32.16
N TYR A 32 22.99 9.79 31.05
CA TYR A 32 22.37 8.95 30.02
C TYR A 32 22.26 7.49 30.46
N ARG A 33 21.06 6.91 30.34
CA ARG A 33 20.76 5.50 30.64
C ARG A 33 19.94 4.88 29.53
N GLU A 34 20.42 3.80 28.92
CA GLU A 34 19.64 3.05 27.93
C GLU A 34 18.51 2.28 28.61
N LEU A 35 17.30 2.38 28.06
CA LEU A 35 16.13 1.66 28.51
C LEU A 35 16.05 0.33 27.74
N ALA A 36 16.48 -0.75 28.40
CA ALA A 36 16.60 -2.07 27.78
C ALA A 36 15.66 -3.10 28.40
N LYS A 37 15.43 -4.19 27.65
CA LYS A 37 14.82 -5.42 28.14
C LYS A 37 15.59 -6.62 27.58
N TRP A 38 15.77 -7.63 28.41
CA TRP A 38 16.48 -8.85 28.03
C TRP A 38 15.54 -10.03 28.05
N LYS A 39 15.64 -10.88 27.03
CA LYS A 39 14.97 -12.17 27.00
C LYS A 39 16.02 -13.25 27.17
N SER A 40 15.81 -14.12 28.14
CA SER A 40 16.64 -15.32 28.34
C SER A 40 15.74 -16.55 28.44
N SER A 41 16.29 -17.67 28.00
CA SER A 41 15.64 -18.97 28.18
C SER A 41 16.20 -19.62 29.44
N ILE A 42 15.31 -20.13 30.30
CA ILE A 42 15.67 -20.82 31.54
C ILE A 42 15.06 -22.21 31.49
N LYS A 43 15.90 -23.23 31.69
CA LYS A 43 15.41 -24.61 31.86
C LYS A 43 15.19 -24.89 33.34
N LYS A 44 13.96 -25.27 33.70
CA LYS A 44 13.59 -25.72 35.04
C LYS A 44 12.80 -27.03 34.92
N GLU A 45 13.23 -28.07 35.63
CA GLU A 45 12.58 -29.39 35.63
C GLU A 45 12.37 -30.00 34.23
N GLY A 46 13.37 -29.85 33.35
CA GLY A 46 13.31 -30.35 31.97
C GLY A 46 12.43 -29.56 31.01
N LYS A 47 11.75 -28.49 31.49
CA LYS A 47 10.95 -27.58 30.67
C LYS A 47 11.69 -26.26 30.45
N GLU A 48 11.59 -25.74 29.24
CA GLU A 48 12.22 -24.48 28.82
C GLU A 48 11.21 -23.32 28.94
N PHE A 49 11.57 -22.29 29.70
CA PHE A 49 10.74 -21.12 29.97
C PHE A 49 11.44 -19.86 29.46
N ASN A 50 10.67 -18.99 28.79
CA ASN A 50 11.17 -17.67 28.43
C ASN A 50 11.00 -16.72 29.62
N LYS A 51 12.12 -16.18 30.14
CA LYS A 51 12.13 -15.10 31.12
C LYS A 51 12.42 -13.78 30.40
N GLU A 52 11.61 -12.77 30.69
CA GLU A 52 11.85 -11.40 30.22
C GLU A 52 12.20 -10.51 31.41
N THR A 53 13.44 -10.00 31.45
CA THR A 53 13.89 -9.05 32.46
C THR A 53 13.68 -7.64 31.93
N LYS A 54 12.85 -6.86 32.63
CA LYS A 54 12.49 -5.47 32.28
C LYS A 54 13.40 -4.46 32.98
N GLU A 55 14.69 -4.44 32.64
CA GLU A 55 15.68 -3.53 33.27
C GLU A 55 15.26 -2.06 33.20
N PHE A 56 14.62 -1.65 32.10
CA PHE A 56 14.10 -0.29 31.95
C PHE A 56 13.16 0.14 33.08
N LEU A 57 12.38 -0.77 33.68
CA LEU A 57 11.51 -0.42 34.80
C LEU A 57 12.31 -0.02 36.05
N GLY A 58 13.47 -0.64 36.28
CA GLY A 58 14.37 -0.27 37.37
C GLY A 58 15.02 1.10 37.14
N VAL A 59 15.39 1.40 35.90
CA VAL A 59 15.89 2.74 35.54
C VAL A 59 14.80 3.79 35.73
N LEU A 60 13.59 3.53 35.24
CA LEU A 60 12.46 4.44 35.39
C LEU A 60 12.03 4.59 36.84
N SER A 61 12.10 3.55 37.68
CA SER A 61 11.77 3.68 39.10
C SER A 61 12.74 4.58 39.86
N LEU A 62 14.01 4.63 39.44
CA LEU A 62 14.99 5.55 40.01
C LEU A 62 14.70 6.98 39.56
N ILE A 63 14.51 7.18 38.25
CA ILE A 63 14.25 8.51 37.67
C ILE A 63 12.93 9.11 38.18
N PHE A 64 11.87 8.30 38.31
CA PHE A 64 10.55 8.75 38.73
C PHE A 64 10.30 8.63 40.23
N SER A 65 11.33 8.33 41.02
CA SER A 65 11.18 8.05 42.46
C SER A 65 10.59 9.19 43.28
N ASP A 66 10.71 10.41 42.79
CA ASP A 66 10.36 11.66 43.46
C ASP A 66 9.05 12.29 42.96
N CYS A 67 8.33 11.59 42.09
CA CYS A 67 6.92 11.80 41.78
C CYS A 67 6.21 10.50 42.18
N GLY A 68 5.42 10.54 43.26
CA GLY A 68 4.84 9.37 43.93
C GLY A 68 3.91 8.48 43.08
N GLN A 69 2.92 7.83 43.72
CA GLN A 69 2.07 6.76 43.15
C GLN A 69 1.35 7.08 41.82
N ASP A 70 1.41 8.31 41.32
CA ASP A 70 0.78 8.75 40.06
C ASP A 70 1.39 8.09 38.81
N ILE A 71 2.63 7.62 38.86
CA ILE A 71 3.28 6.94 37.73
C ILE A 71 3.30 5.43 37.97
N SER A 72 2.27 4.74 37.46
CA SER A 72 2.14 3.28 37.52
C SER A 72 3.19 2.56 36.66
N LEU A 73 4.39 2.34 37.21
CA LEU A 73 5.53 1.68 36.56
C LEU A 73 5.19 0.31 35.93
N GLU A 74 4.33 -0.49 36.59
CA GLU A 74 3.99 -1.85 36.14
C GLU A 74 3.36 -1.91 34.75
N ASN A 75 2.68 -0.83 34.34
CA ASN A 75 1.97 -0.73 33.08
C ASN A 75 2.80 -0.10 31.96
N ILE A 76 4.02 0.37 32.26
CA ILE A 76 4.89 0.99 31.27
C ILE A 76 5.45 -0.09 30.34
N LYS A 77 5.24 0.10 29.04
CA LYS A 77 5.81 -0.75 27.98
C LYS A 77 7.04 -0.06 27.39
N LEU A 78 8.03 -0.87 26.97
CA LEU A 78 9.19 -0.37 26.23
C LEU A 78 8.80 -0.05 24.77
N SER A 79 8.02 1.02 24.59
CA SER A 79 7.58 1.55 23.31
C SER A 79 7.54 3.07 23.35
N LEU A 80 7.81 3.73 22.22
CA LEU A 80 7.89 5.19 22.12
C LEU A 80 6.69 5.88 22.78
N LYS A 81 5.47 5.45 22.45
CA LYS A 81 4.24 6.03 22.99
C LYS A 81 4.11 5.86 24.50
N SER A 82 4.36 4.65 25.02
CA SER A 82 4.21 4.37 26.44
C SER A 82 5.25 5.10 27.27
N LEU A 83 6.52 5.09 26.83
CA LEU A 83 7.60 5.81 27.48
C LEU A 83 7.35 7.32 27.42
N SER A 84 6.98 7.86 26.26
CA SER A 84 6.68 9.28 26.11
C SER A 84 5.61 9.75 27.08
N ASN A 85 4.51 9.00 27.20
CA ASN A 85 3.45 9.35 28.15
C ASN A 85 3.97 9.37 29.59
N SER A 86 4.78 8.39 29.99
CA SER A 86 5.36 8.36 31.35
C SER A 86 6.32 9.51 31.62
N PHE A 87 7.18 9.86 30.64
CA PHE A 87 8.07 11.04 30.76
C PHE A 87 7.30 12.35 30.77
N ILE A 88 6.22 12.47 29.98
CA ILE A 88 5.34 13.64 30.00
C ILE A 88 4.71 13.77 31.40
N SER A 89 4.09 12.70 31.92
CA SER A 89 3.49 12.73 33.26
C SER A 89 4.50 13.04 34.36
N TYR A 90 5.73 12.54 34.24
CA TYR A 90 6.82 12.87 35.16
C TYR A 90 7.20 14.35 35.09
N ASN A 91 7.48 14.86 33.89
CA ASN A 91 7.86 16.26 33.70
C ASN A 91 6.73 17.22 34.08
N GLU A 92 5.47 16.84 33.86
CA GLU A 92 4.29 17.57 34.34
C GLU A 92 4.21 17.57 35.87
N CYS A 93 4.45 16.43 36.54
CA CYS A 93 4.51 16.37 38.00
C CYS A 93 5.66 17.21 38.59
N LYS A 94 6.73 17.43 37.83
CA LYS A 94 7.85 18.33 38.18
C LYS A 94 7.64 19.78 37.76
N ASP A 95 6.51 20.10 37.12
CA ASP A 95 6.25 21.43 36.53
C ASP A 95 7.37 21.90 35.59
N GLN A 96 8.02 20.97 34.88
CA GLN A 96 9.19 21.19 34.01
C GLN A 96 9.01 20.44 32.68
N LEU A 97 7.87 20.60 32.01
CA LEU A 97 7.68 20.05 30.66
C LEU A 97 8.05 21.10 29.61
N ASP A 98 9.23 20.97 29.02
CA ASP A 98 9.76 21.94 28.06
C ASP A 98 9.52 21.54 26.60
N PHE A 99 9.49 20.23 26.31
CA PHE A 99 9.38 19.74 24.95
C PHE A 99 8.54 18.47 24.83
N LYS A 100 7.69 18.44 23.78
CA LYS A 100 6.93 17.26 23.37
C LYS A 100 6.99 17.11 21.86
N SER A 101 7.61 16.03 21.39
CA SER A 101 7.70 15.72 19.96
C SER A 101 6.32 15.45 19.36
N SER A 102 6.09 16.01 18.17
CA SER A 102 4.88 15.73 17.38
C SER A 102 4.77 14.28 16.91
N GLU A 103 5.87 13.51 16.96
CA GLU A 103 5.89 12.08 16.57
C GLU A 103 5.09 11.19 17.54
N ILE A 104 4.92 11.61 18.80
CA ILE A 104 4.25 10.85 19.88
C ILE A 104 2.76 10.61 19.58
N ASN A 105 2.12 11.53 18.84
CA ASN A 105 0.68 11.55 18.62
C ASN A 105 0.25 11.17 17.20
N LYS A 106 1.17 10.82 16.29
CA LYS A 106 0.81 10.45 14.92
C LYS A 106 0.06 9.11 14.93
N LYS A 107 -1.24 9.15 14.69
CA LYS A 107 -2.06 7.97 14.40
C LYS A 107 -1.94 7.63 12.93
N SER A 108 -2.02 6.34 12.60
CA SER A 108 -2.21 5.90 11.22
C SER A 108 -3.51 6.49 10.69
N LYS A 109 -3.53 6.85 9.41
CA LYS A 109 -4.70 7.40 8.73
C LYS A 109 -5.16 6.47 7.63
N ILE A 110 -6.45 6.51 7.30
CA ILE A 110 -6.96 5.85 6.11
C ILE A 110 -7.26 6.94 5.10
N ARG A 111 -6.80 6.77 3.87
CA ARG A 111 -7.17 7.65 2.76
C ARG A 111 -8.07 6.89 1.81
N VAL A 112 -9.13 7.55 1.36
CA VAL A 112 -9.98 7.06 0.28
C VAL A 112 -9.90 8.04 -0.87
N GLY A 113 -9.73 7.54 -2.09
CA GLY A 113 -9.64 8.35 -3.30
C GLY A 113 -10.60 7.84 -4.36
N LEU A 114 -11.23 8.77 -5.09
CA LEU A 114 -12.01 8.49 -6.28
C LEU A 114 -11.19 8.94 -7.49
N LEU A 115 -11.07 8.06 -8.48
CA LEU A 115 -10.22 8.20 -9.66
C LEU A 115 -11.08 8.12 -10.92
N GLY A 116 -10.74 8.94 -11.91
CA GLY A 116 -11.26 8.85 -13.26
C GLY A 116 -10.13 9.14 -14.25
N GLY A 117 -10.12 8.44 -15.37
CA GLY A 117 -8.98 8.49 -16.27
C GLY A 117 -9.20 7.90 -17.64
N ILE A 118 -8.10 7.88 -18.37
CA ILE A 118 -8.00 7.33 -19.72
C ILE A 118 -7.10 6.10 -19.64
N ASP A 119 -7.52 5.01 -20.26
CA ASP A 119 -6.78 3.77 -20.38
C ASP A 119 -6.42 3.53 -21.84
N TYR A 120 -5.14 3.65 -22.17
CA TYR A 120 -4.63 3.26 -23.47
C TYR A 120 -4.14 1.82 -23.39
N ASN A 121 -4.66 0.95 -24.23
CA ASN A 121 -4.26 -0.44 -24.25
C ASN A 121 -3.75 -0.83 -25.64
N SER A 122 -2.88 -1.83 -25.71
CA SER A 122 -2.47 -2.46 -26.96
C SER A 122 -2.61 -3.97 -26.85
N LEU A 123 -3.18 -4.56 -27.90
CA LEU A 123 -3.42 -5.99 -28.01
C LEU A 123 -2.24 -6.66 -28.72
N LYS A 124 -1.60 -7.60 -28.02
CA LYS A 124 -0.64 -8.52 -28.62
C LYS A 124 -1.25 -9.91 -28.68
N THR A 125 -1.22 -10.51 -29.85
CA THR A 125 -1.68 -11.88 -30.07
C THR A 125 -0.48 -12.83 -30.01
N ASN A 126 -0.60 -13.90 -29.23
CA ASN A 126 0.40 -14.97 -29.14
C ASN A 126 -0.01 -16.19 -29.98
N THR A 127 -1.01 -16.03 -30.84
CA THR A 127 -1.56 -17.08 -31.70
C THR A 127 -1.16 -16.85 -33.15
N PRO A 128 -0.81 -17.91 -33.91
CA PRO A 128 -0.40 -17.77 -35.32
C PRO A 128 -1.56 -17.38 -36.26
N VAL A 129 -2.81 -17.42 -35.79
CA VAL A 129 -4.00 -17.14 -36.61
C VAL A 129 -4.40 -15.67 -36.64
N ALA A 130 -3.88 -14.81 -35.76
CA ALA A 130 -4.26 -13.41 -35.68
C ALA A 130 -3.05 -12.47 -35.58
N SER A 131 -3.10 -11.33 -36.27
CA SER A 131 -2.09 -10.28 -36.17
C SER A 131 -2.14 -9.57 -34.82
N ASN A 132 -1.07 -8.85 -34.47
CA ASN A 132 -1.16 -7.89 -33.37
C ASN A 132 -2.27 -6.88 -33.65
N GLY A 133 -2.98 -6.50 -32.60
CA GLY A 133 -4.09 -5.57 -32.70
C GLY A 133 -3.66 -4.11 -32.63
N LYS A 134 -4.54 -3.21 -33.08
CA LYS A 134 -4.35 -1.78 -32.87
C LYS A 134 -4.60 -1.43 -31.40
N GLY A 135 -3.94 -0.37 -30.94
CA GLY A 135 -4.22 0.15 -29.61
C GLY A 135 -5.53 0.92 -29.56
N GLU A 136 -6.23 0.83 -28.43
CA GLU A 136 -7.47 1.55 -28.19
C GLU A 136 -7.34 2.47 -26.98
N THR A 137 -8.23 3.45 -26.92
CA THR A 137 -8.30 4.40 -25.81
C THR A 137 -9.67 4.32 -25.20
N ASN A 138 -9.69 3.96 -23.92
CA ASN A 138 -10.88 3.72 -23.14
C ASN A 138 -10.92 4.62 -21.91
N PHE A 139 -12.05 4.60 -21.20
CA PHE A 139 -12.14 5.27 -19.90
C PHE A 139 -11.95 4.26 -18.78
N THR A 140 -11.40 4.75 -17.67
CA THR A 140 -11.33 4.02 -16.40
C THR A 140 -11.93 4.89 -15.30
N ILE A 141 -12.60 4.24 -14.35
CA ILE A 141 -13.04 4.86 -13.11
C ILE A 141 -12.71 3.92 -11.95
N GLY A 142 -12.35 4.47 -10.80
CA GLY A 142 -11.89 3.63 -9.71
C GLY A 142 -11.96 4.29 -8.36
N THR A 143 -11.77 3.46 -7.34
CA THR A 143 -11.58 3.89 -5.96
C THR A 143 -10.32 3.26 -5.41
N GLU A 144 -9.61 4.02 -4.59
CA GLU A 144 -8.44 3.53 -3.85
C GLU A 144 -8.60 3.76 -2.35
N ILE A 145 -8.11 2.80 -1.57
CA ILE A 145 -8.02 2.85 -0.12
C ILE A 145 -6.55 2.68 0.24
N ILE A 146 -5.98 3.63 0.97
CA ILE A 146 -4.58 3.63 1.37
C ILE A 146 -4.49 3.72 2.88
N LEU A 147 -3.72 2.82 3.48
CA LEU A 147 -3.33 2.96 4.87
C LEU A 147 -2.03 3.77 4.93
N ILE A 148 -2.05 4.87 5.68
CA ILE A 148 -0.90 5.74 5.92
C ILE A 148 -0.39 5.42 7.31
N PRO A 149 0.63 4.54 7.45
CA PRO A 149 1.13 4.16 8.76
C PRO A 149 1.84 5.34 9.42
N SER A 150 1.78 5.42 10.75
CA SER A 150 2.50 6.45 11.50
C SER A 150 4.01 6.19 11.64
N PHE A 151 4.46 4.96 11.37
CA PHE A 151 5.87 4.58 11.39
C PHE A 151 6.55 4.84 10.03
N LEU A 152 7.89 4.83 10.00
CA LEU A 152 8.71 5.05 8.79
C LEU A 152 8.36 6.34 8.01
N ASN A 153 7.98 7.41 8.73
CA ASN A 153 7.55 8.68 8.14
C ASN A 153 6.45 8.53 7.08
N SER A 154 5.65 7.47 7.18
CA SER A 154 4.58 7.14 6.22
C SER A 154 5.07 7.00 4.78
N LYS A 155 6.35 6.67 4.57
CA LYS A 155 6.92 6.51 3.22
C LYS A 155 6.34 5.30 2.52
N LEU A 156 6.14 4.19 3.21
CA LEU A 156 5.52 3.00 2.66
C LEU A 156 4.05 2.95 3.04
N THR A 157 3.16 2.85 2.05
CA THR A 157 1.72 2.85 2.26
C THR A 157 1.07 1.70 1.50
N PRO A 158 0.42 0.73 2.17
CA PRO A 158 -0.36 -0.28 1.49
C PRO A 158 -1.59 0.33 0.83
N LEU A 159 -1.94 -0.23 -0.33
CA LEU A 159 -2.97 0.21 -1.23
C LEU A 159 -3.91 -0.96 -1.53
N LEU A 160 -5.20 -0.69 -1.51
CA LEU A 160 -6.24 -1.50 -2.14
C LEU A 160 -6.96 -0.62 -3.16
N SER A 161 -7.20 -1.11 -4.38
CA SER A 161 -7.91 -0.36 -5.41
C SER A 161 -8.96 -1.25 -6.07
N LEU A 162 -10.10 -0.66 -6.42
CA LEU A 162 -11.16 -1.30 -7.20
C LEU A 162 -11.46 -0.39 -8.39
N ASN A 163 -11.24 -0.90 -9.59
CA ASN A 163 -11.40 -0.14 -10.82
C ASN A 163 -12.42 -0.81 -11.74
N TYR A 164 -13.15 -0.01 -12.50
CA TYR A 164 -13.89 -0.43 -13.67
C TYR A 164 -13.20 0.14 -14.90
N THR A 165 -12.90 -0.71 -15.87
CA THR A 165 -12.27 -0.31 -17.13
C THR A 165 -12.98 -0.98 -18.29
N LYS A 166 -12.93 -0.33 -19.45
CA LYS A 166 -13.14 -1.00 -20.74
C LYS A 166 -11.77 -1.25 -21.36
N THR A 167 -11.56 -2.43 -21.93
CA THR A 167 -10.32 -2.77 -22.64
C THR A 167 -10.69 -3.64 -23.83
N GLY A 168 -10.17 -3.28 -25.00
CA GLY A 168 -10.50 -3.98 -26.23
C GLY A 168 -9.38 -3.93 -27.24
N GLY A 169 -9.68 -4.37 -28.46
CA GLY A 169 -8.77 -4.27 -29.57
C GLY A 169 -9.27 -5.03 -30.78
N GLU A 170 -8.95 -4.49 -31.96
CA GLU A 170 -9.14 -5.18 -33.23
C GLU A 170 -7.82 -5.82 -33.70
N ALA A 171 -7.88 -7.10 -34.07
CA ALA A 171 -6.83 -7.86 -34.75
C ALA A 171 -7.35 -8.44 -36.07
N ASN A 172 -6.47 -8.63 -37.06
CA ASN A 172 -6.85 -9.26 -38.33
C ASN A 172 -6.54 -10.76 -38.29
N TYR A 173 -7.40 -11.58 -38.89
CA TYR A 173 -7.10 -12.99 -39.13
C TYR A 173 -6.04 -13.12 -40.24
N LEU A 174 -5.06 -14.01 -40.04
CA LEU A 174 -3.97 -14.22 -40.99
C LEU A 174 -4.18 -15.45 -41.88
N SER A 175 -5.00 -16.40 -41.46
CA SER A 175 -5.04 -17.74 -42.07
C SER A 175 -6.43 -18.41 -42.09
N THR A 176 -7.50 -17.64 -41.85
CA THR A 176 -8.88 -18.16 -41.85
C THR A 176 -9.69 -17.45 -42.93
N PRO A 177 -10.08 -18.12 -44.03
CA PRO A 177 -10.75 -17.47 -45.17
C PRO A 177 -12.20 -17.03 -44.89
N GLU A 178 -12.77 -17.38 -43.74
CA GLU A 178 -14.14 -17.07 -43.35
C GLU A 178 -14.27 -15.75 -42.57
N PHE A 179 -13.16 -15.25 -42.01
CA PHE A 179 -13.15 -14.11 -41.11
C PHE A 179 -12.00 -13.17 -41.45
N ASP A 180 -12.28 -11.87 -41.48
CA ASP A 180 -11.27 -10.84 -41.72
C ASP A 180 -10.73 -10.27 -40.41
N LYS A 181 -11.60 -10.14 -39.41
CA LYS A 181 -11.29 -9.44 -38.16
C LYS A 181 -11.79 -10.16 -36.91
N LEU A 182 -11.01 -10.00 -35.86
CA LEU A 182 -11.31 -10.34 -34.48
C LEU A 182 -11.38 -9.03 -33.67
N GLU A 183 -12.52 -8.76 -33.06
CA GLU A 183 -12.72 -7.62 -32.17
C GLU A 183 -12.93 -8.14 -30.75
N LEU A 184 -12.17 -7.57 -29.81
CA LEU A 184 -12.28 -7.84 -28.38
C LEU A 184 -12.84 -6.59 -27.71
N ASP A 185 -13.90 -6.72 -26.92
CA ASP A 185 -14.46 -5.65 -26.08
C ASP A 185 -14.74 -6.20 -24.69
N PHE A 186 -13.82 -5.99 -23.75
CA PHE A 186 -13.95 -6.44 -22.38
C PHE A 186 -14.32 -5.29 -21.44
N GLN A 187 -15.36 -5.52 -20.64
CA GLN A 187 -15.71 -4.71 -19.49
C GLN A 187 -15.21 -5.42 -18.23
N LEU A 188 -14.29 -4.78 -17.52
CA LEU A 188 -13.59 -5.40 -16.40
C LEU A 188 -13.89 -4.70 -15.09
N VAL A 189 -14.03 -5.50 -14.03
CA VAL A 189 -13.88 -5.05 -12.64
C VAL A 189 -12.55 -5.57 -12.12
N GLU A 190 -11.71 -4.69 -11.61
CA GLU A 190 -10.32 -4.99 -11.31
C GLU A 190 -10.02 -4.69 -9.85
N LEU A 191 -9.52 -5.69 -9.12
CA LEU A 191 -9.13 -5.57 -7.72
C LEU A 191 -7.62 -5.63 -7.61
N TYR A 192 -7.02 -4.54 -7.10
CA TYR A 192 -5.58 -4.42 -6.90
C TYR A 192 -5.23 -4.32 -5.43
N ALA A 193 -4.21 -5.07 -5.01
CA ALA A 193 -3.54 -4.90 -3.73
C ALA A 193 -2.06 -4.59 -3.97
N GLY A 194 -1.50 -3.62 -3.25
CA GLY A 194 -0.13 -3.19 -3.51
C GLY A 194 0.49 -2.33 -2.44
N LEU A 195 1.67 -1.80 -2.77
CA LEU A 195 2.45 -0.91 -1.93
C LEU A 195 2.89 0.31 -2.74
N ARG A 196 2.81 1.48 -2.11
CA ARG A 196 3.40 2.73 -2.62
C ARG A 196 4.55 3.16 -1.74
N TYR A 197 5.60 3.65 -2.38
CA TYR A 197 6.69 4.39 -1.76
C TYR A 197 6.56 5.87 -2.11
N ASN A 198 6.25 6.68 -1.10
CA ASN A 198 6.22 8.14 -1.16
C ASN A 198 7.65 8.67 -1.06
N LEU A 199 8.07 9.44 -2.06
CA LEU A 199 9.43 10.00 -2.13
C LEU A 199 9.64 11.05 -1.01
N LEU A 200 8.57 11.78 -0.67
CA LEU A 200 8.57 12.80 0.36
C LEU A 200 7.70 12.38 1.56
N PRO A 201 7.91 12.98 2.75
CA PRO A 201 7.03 12.75 3.90
C PRO A 201 5.58 13.02 3.54
N TYR A 202 4.65 12.22 4.08
CA TYR A 202 3.22 12.34 3.77
C TYR A 202 2.62 13.72 4.08
N SER A 203 3.24 14.49 4.99
CA SER A 203 2.84 15.87 5.33
C SER A 203 3.22 16.92 4.27
N SER A 204 3.92 16.53 3.20
CA SER A 204 4.37 17.45 2.16
C SER A 204 3.21 17.86 1.25
N LYS A 205 3.16 19.14 0.86
CA LYS A 205 2.11 19.66 -0.02
C LYS A 205 2.07 18.97 -1.37
N VAL A 206 3.24 18.68 -1.92
CA VAL A 206 3.44 17.84 -3.11
C VAL A 206 4.13 16.58 -2.65
N ASN A 207 3.54 15.42 -2.93
CA ASN A 207 4.09 14.15 -2.52
C ASN A 207 4.10 13.17 -3.70
N PRO A 208 5.21 13.13 -4.46
CA PRO A 208 5.42 12.15 -5.52
C PRO A 208 5.56 10.74 -4.95
N PHE A 209 5.07 9.75 -5.69
CA PHE A 209 5.13 8.36 -5.29
C PHE A 209 5.42 7.45 -6.48
N ILE A 210 5.96 6.28 -6.17
CA ILE A 210 6.02 5.12 -7.05
C ILE A 210 5.39 3.94 -6.33
N GLY A 211 4.93 2.92 -7.03
CA GLY A 211 4.39 1.75 -6.39
C GLY A 211 4.30 0.55 -7.30
N ILE A 212 4.01 -0.58 -6.66
CA ILE A 212 3.74 -1.84 -7.32
C ILE A 212 2.46 -2.41 -6.74
N SER A 213 1.59 -2.92 -7.61
CA SER A 213 0.38 -3.63 -7.21
C SER A 213 0.29 -4.94 -7.98
N MET A 214 -0.45 -5.85 -7.38
CA MET A 214 -0.84 -7.11 -7.97
C MET A 214 -2.35 -7.13 -7.97
N GLY A 215 -2.97 -7.55 -9.06
CA GLY A 215 -4.42 -7.60 -9.10
C GLY A 215 -5.00 -8.61 -10.03
N LYS A 216 -6.31 -8.71 -9.94
CA LYS A 216 -7.14 -9.66 -10.66
C LYS A 216 -8.28 -8.91 -11.30
N SER A 217 -8.51 -9.19 -12.58
CA SER A 217 -9.57 -8.57 -13.37
C SER A 217 -10.67 -9.59 -13.65
N PHE A 218 -11.91 -9.18 -13.51
CA PHE A 218 -13.10 -10.01 -13.70
C PHE A 218 -13.90 -9.48 -14.90
N ILE A 219 -14.24 -10.36 -15.83
CA ILE A 219 -14.93 -9.99 -17.07
C ILE A 219 -16.44 -9.96 -16.82
N LEU A 220 -17.08 -8.83 -17.09
CA LEU A 220 -18.52 -8.64 -16.89
C LEU A 220 -19.36 -9.07 -18.10
N ASN A 221 -18.84 -8.87 -19.31
CA ASN A 221 -19.56 -9.06 -20.58
C ASN A 221 -19.06 -10.26 -21.41
N HIS A 222 -18.72 -11.36 -20.74
CA HIS A 222 -18.07 -12.55 -21.33
C HIS A 222 -18.78 -13.17 -22.55
N GLU A 223 -20.11 -13.06 -22.67
CA GLU A 223 -20.87 -13.64 -23.79
C GLU A 223 -20.71 -12.86 -25.10
N ASN A 224 -20.41 -11.56 -25.03
CA ASN A 224 -20.35 -10.65 -26.17
C ASN A 224 -18.99 -9.97 -26.32
N SER A 225 -17.98 -10.40 -25.55
CA SER A 225 -16.68 -9.74 -25.53
C SER A 225 -15.80 -10.07 -26.72
N ILE A 226 -16.20 -11.01 -27.57
CA ILE A 226 -15.50 -11.38 -28.79
C ILE A 226 -16.46 -11.35 -29.96
N LEU A 227 -16.11 -10.57 -30.98
CA LEU A 227 -16.84 -10.49 -32.24
C LEU A 227 -15.92 -10.92 -33.38
N LYS A 228 -16.36 -11.90 -34.17
CA LYS A 228 -15.72 -12.25 -35.44
C LYS A 228 -16.47 -11.58 -36.56
N THR A 229 -15.75 -10.83 -37.40
CA THR A 229 -16.34 -10.15 -38.56
C THR A 229 -15.84 -10.79 -39.85
N SER A 230 -16.78 -11.28 -40.65
CA SER A 230 -16.56 -11.88 -41.96
C SER A 230 -16.35 -10.81 -43.04
N SER A 231 -15.82 -11.23 -44.20
CA SER A 231 -15.48 -10.32 -45.30
C SER A 231 -16.70 -9.63 -45.94
N ASP A 232 -17.90 -10.15 -45.70
CA ASP A 232 -19.18 -9.53 -46.10
C ASP A 232 -19.69 -8.48 -45.10
N GLY A 233 -18.95 -8.24 -44.00
CA GLY A 233 -19.32 -7.30 -42.94
C GLY A 233 -20.28 -7.87 -41.91
N SER A 234 -20.64 -9.16 -41.98
CA SER A 234 -21.43 -9.81 -40.94
C SER A 234 -20.56 -10.07 -39.69
N SER A 235 -21.04 -9.63 -38.53
CA SER A 235 -20.38 -9.86 -37.24
C SER A 235 -21.15 -10.91 -36.45
N THR A 236 -20.45 -11.97 -36.06
CA THR A 236 -21.03 -13.02 -35.21
C THR A 236 -20.37 -12.94 -33.85
N PRO A 237 -21.13 -12.72 -32.76
CA PRO A 237 -20.59 -12.86 -31.42
C PRO A 237 -20.18 -14.31 -31.23
N GLU A 238 -18.93 -14.51 -30.83
CA GLU A 238 -18.45 -15.84 -30.48
C GLU A 238 -18.33 -15.90 -28.96
N PRO A 239 -19.12 -16.75 -28.29
CA PRO A 239 -18.85 -17.01 -26.90
C PRO A 239 -17.44 -17.60 -26.79
N LEU A 240 -16.65 -17.16 -25.81
CA LEU A 240 -15.25 -17.55 -25.54
C LEU A 240 -15.06 -19.08 -25.42
N TYR A 241 -15.11 -19.79 -26.53
CA TYR A 241 -14.99 -21.24 -26.65
C TYR A 241 -14.03 -21.58 -27.79
N TYR A 242 -12.73 -21.38 -27.56
CA TYR A 242 -11.73 -21.93 -28.48
C TYR A 242 -11.63 -23.46 -28.28
N GLY A 243 -12.30 -24.21 -29.15
CA GLY A 243 -11.91 -25.57 -29.56
C GLY A 243 -12.00 -26.71 -28.54
N ASN A 244 -12.52 -26.50 -27.32
CA ASN A 244 -12.76 -27.59 -26.38
C ASN A 244 -14.03 -27.35 -25.53
N PRO A 245 -15.12 -28.11 -25.74
CA PRO A 245 -16.38 -27.94 -24.98
C PRO A 245 -16.26 -28.26 -23.48
N TYR A 246 -15.07 -28.69 -23.02
CA TYR A 246 -14.78 -28.98 -21.61
C TYR A 246 -13.84 -27.95 -20.94
N LYS A 247 -13.41 -26.91 -21.64
CA LYS A 247 -12.63 -25.80 -21.05
C LYS A 247 -13.46 -24.52 -21.07
N ASN A 248 -14.28 -24.35 -20.04
CA ASN A 248 -14.83 -23.03 -19.73
C ASN A 248 -13.65 -22.11 -19.39
N LEU A 249 -13.42 -21.09 -20.22
CA LEU A 249 -12.59 -19.97 -19.82
C LEU A 249 -13.19 -19.36 -18.55
N SER A 250 -12.35 -19.12 -17.55
CA SER A 250 -12.78 -18.51 -16.30
C SER A 250 -13.23 -17.07 -16.55
N ASN A 251 -14.23 -16.58 -15.80
CA ASN A 251 -14.74 -15.19 -15.87
C ASN A 251 -13.72 -14.16 -15.33
N ASP A 252 -12.43 -14.46 -15.40
CA ASP A 252 -11.34 -13.67 -14.87
C ASP A 252 -10.09 -13.72 -15.77
N MET A 253 -9.30 -12.65 -15.71
CA MET A 253 -7.97 -12.61 -16.28
C MET A 253 -6.96 -13.18 -15.27
N ARG A 254 -5.78 -13.54 -15.78
CA ARG A 254 -4.68 -13.94 -14.89
C ARG A 254 -4.29 -12.78 -13.99
N LEU A 255 -3.77 -13.15 -12.84
CA LEU A 255 -3.25 -12.20 -11.89
C LEU A 255 -2.05 -11.45 -12.52
N GLY A 256 -2.15 -10.12 -12.54
CA GLY A 256 -1.22 -9.22 -13.22
C GLY A 256 -0.46 -8.32 -12.24
N PHE A 257 0.70 -7.85 -12.67
CA PHE A 257 1.48 -6.85 -11.95
C PHE A 257 1.32 -5.48 -12.60
N HIS A 258 1.27 -4.47 -11.74
CA HIS A 258 1.02 -3.08 -12.06
C HIS A 258 2.13 -2.23 -11.47
N TYR A 259 2.65 -1.32 -12.28
CA TYR A 259 3.66 -0.36 -11.87
C TYR A 259 3.05 1.03 -11.96
N GLN A 260 3.01 1.73 -10.83
CA GLN A 260 2.39 3.04 -10.72
C GLN A 260 3.41 4.10 -10.38
N ALA A 261 3.25 5.28 -10.96
CA ALA A 261 3.96 6.50 -10.60
C ALA A 261 2.96 7.65 -10.54
N GLY A 262 3.14 8.59 -9.62
CA GLY A 262 2.18 9.68 -9.51
C GLY A 262 2.57 10.75 -8.51
N ILE A 263 1.66 11.71 -8.34
CA ILE A 263 1.81 12.84 -7.44
C ILE A 263 0.52 13.03 -6.68
N ASN A 264 0.62 13.15 -5.36
CA ASN A 264 -0.46 13.65 -4.51
C ASN A 264 -0.23 15.14 -4.25
N TYR A 265 -1.27 15.95 -4.43
CA TYR A 265 -1.29 17.37 -4.11
C TYR A 265 -2.25 17.65 -2.96
N GLN A 266 -1.72 18.06 -1.82
CA GLN A 266 -2.49 18.34 -0.63
C GLN A 266 -3.16 19.72 -0.72
N LEU A 267 -4.49 19.74 -0.78
CA LEU A 267 -5.30 20.96 -0.75
C LEU A 267 -5.49 21.42 0.70
N THR A 268 -5.85 20.50 1.59
CA THR A 268 -6.06 20.75 3.02
C THR A 268 -5.44 19.63 3.86
N LYS A 269 -5.49 19.73 5.19
CA LYS A 269 -4.99 18.66 6.08
C LYS A 269 -5.62 17.30 5.81
N ASN A 270 -6.85 17.27 5.31
CA ASN A 270 -7.64 16.05 5.13
C ASN A 270 -8.07 15.79 3.68
N GLN A 271 -7.67 16.62 2.71
CA GLN A 271 -8.16 16.52 1.34
C GLN A 271 -7.06 16.86 0.34
N GLY A 272 -7.13 16.29 -0.87
CA GLY A 272 -6.22 16.62 -1.94
C GLY A 272 -6.56 15.98 -3.27
N LEU A 273 -5.69 16.22 -4.25
CA LEU A 273 -5.79 15.69 -5.60
C LEU A 273 -4.72 14.63 -5.83
N ILE A 274 -5.02 13.66 -6.67
CA ILE A 274 -4.07 12.65 -7.12
C ILE A 274 -4.00 12.69 -8.65
N LEU A 275 -2.78 12.62 -9.17
CA LEU A 275 -2.50 12.29 -10.56
C LEU A 275 -1.63 11.03 -10.56
N LYS A 276 -2.03 10.01 -11.33
CA LYS A 276 -1.40 8.70 -11.34
C LYS A 276 -1.27 8.18 -12.77
N LEU A 277 -0.11 7.62 -13.06
CA LEU A 277 0.16 6.83 -14.25
C LEU A 277 0.34 5.37 -13.81
N ASP A 278 -0.29 4.45 -14.51
CA ASP A 278 -0.18 3.01 -14.28
C ASP A 278 0.26 2.32 -15.57
N TYR A 279 1.15 1.34 -15.45
CA TYR A 279 1.51 0.43 -16.51
C TYR A 279 1.28 -1.01 -16.07
N SER A 280 0.63 -1.79 -16.91
CA SER A 280 0.43 -3.22 -16.66
C SER A 280 0.51 -4.03 -17.95
N SER A 281 0.85 -5.30 -17.78
CA SER A 281 0.76 -6.33 -18.80
C SER A 281 -0.12 -7.45 -18.27
N MET A 282 -1.30 -7.60 -18.85
CA MET A 282 -2.28 -8.61 -18.48
C MET A 282 -2.34 -9.71 -19.53
N TYR A 283 -2.55 -10.93 -19.06
CA TYR A 283 -2.81 -12.07 -19.92
C TYR A 283 -4.22 -12.56 -19.68
N GLU A 284 -4.92 -12.88 -20.77
CA GLU A 284 -6.09 -13.73 -20.69
C GLU A 284 -5.70 -15.11 -20.11
N SER A 285 -6.65 -15.83 -19.52
CA SER A 285 -6.39 -17.10 -18.83
C SER A 285 -5.73 -18.18 -19.71
N LEU A 286 -5.95 -18.14 -21.03
CA LEU A 286 -5.31 -19.03 -22.01
C LEU A 286 -3.99 -18.49 -22.61
N GLU A 287 -3.55 -17.29 -22.21
CA GLU A 287 -2.33 -16.62 -22.71
C GLU A 287 -2.29 -16.32 -24.22
N GLU A 288 -3.40 -16.49 -24.93
CA GLU A 288 -3.51 -16.19 -26.36
C GLU A 288 -3.46 -14.69 -26.64
N PHE A 289 -3.97 -13.89 -25.70
CA PHE A 289 -4.03 -12.44 -25.78
C PHE A 289 -3.31 -11.80 -24.59
N GLN A 290 -2.45 -10.84 -24.92
CA GLN A 290 -1.75 -10.01 -23.96
C GLN A 290 -2.16 -8.55 -24.16
N PHE A 291 -2.63 -7.91 -23.09
CA PHE A 291 -2.99 -6.50 -23.07
C PHE A 291 -1.89 -5.72 -22.34
N ASN A 292 -1.19 -4.84 -23.07
CA ASN A 292 -0.27 -3.88 -22.44
C ASN A 292 -1.02 -2.56 -22.28
N ARG A 293 -1.22 -2.14 -21.03
CA ARG A 293 -2.07 -1.02 -20.65
C ARG A 293 -1.25 0.09 -20.03
N PHE A 294 -1.56 1.31 -20.43
CA PHE A 294 -1.05 2.56 -19.91
C PHE A 294 -2.23 3.43 -19.50
N THR A 295 -2.40 3.60 -18.20
CA THR A 295 -3.54 4.31 -17.63
C THR A 295 -3.08 5.65 -17.05
N CYS A 296 -3.80 6.72 -17.36
CA CYS A 296 -3.61 8.04 -16.75
C CYS A 296 -4.89 8.43 -16.00
N GLU A 297 -4.79 8.51 -14.68
CA GLU A 297 -5.91 8.78 -13.78
C GLU A 297 -5.67 10.05 -12.99
N ALA A 298 -6.71 10.88 -12.90
CA ALA A 298 -6.78 11.99 -11.99
C ALA A 298 -7.91 11.76 -10.99
N GLY A 299 -7.79 12.32 -9.79
CA GLY A 299 -8.81 12.09 -8.78
C GLY A 299 -8.71 12.99 -7.57
N TYR A 300 -9.64 12.77 -6.67
CA TYR A 300 -9.77 13.48 -5.41
C TYR A 300 -9.72 12.48 -4.27
N TYR A 301 -9.00 12.83 -3.20
CA TYR A 301 -8.89 12.00 -2.01
C TYR A 301 -9.24 12.75 -0.74
N PHE A 302 -9.67 11.99 0.27
CA PHE A 302 -9.89 12.43 1.63
C PHE A 302 -9.23 11.50 2.64
N ASN A 303 -8.76 12.06 3.75
CA ASN A 303 -8.18 11.35 4.88
C ASN A 303 -9.22 11.23 5.99
N LEU A 304 -9.40 9.99 6.47
CA LEU A 304 -10.21 9.59 7.62
C LEU A 304 -9.33 9.44 8.87
#